data_AF-A0A1Q7YSN1-F1
#
_entry.id   AF-A0A1Q7YSN1-F1
#
_cell.length_a   1.000
_cell.length_b   1.000
_cell.length_c   1.000
_cell.angle_alpha   90.00
_cell.angle_beta   90.00
_cell.angle_gamma   90.00
#
_symmetry.space_group_name_H-M   'P 1'
#
loop_
_entity.id
_entity.type
_entity.pdbx_description
1 polymer ?
#
loop_
_entity_poly.entity_id
_entity_poly.type
_entity_poly.pdbx_seq_one_letter_code
_entity_poly.pdbx_strand_id
1 'polypeptide(L)'
;MRTPAAGWLSYLGGWITGLIFLLLKRENRFVRFHAMQSLIFFGAIGIVTTVFSHSPLLSSLSAGLLFVSFVCWIVLMVKAARGRYYKLP
;
A
#
# COMPACT_ATOMS: atom_id res chain seq x y z
N MET A 1 -18.57 1.99 -9.44
CA MET A 1 -17.97 2.38 -8.14
C MET A 1 -17.57 3.84 -8.18
N ARG A 2 -17.81 4.58 -7.10
CA ARG A 2 -17.25 5.94 -6.93
C ARG A 2 -15.73 5.87 -6.90
N THR A 3 -15.05 6.88 -7.43
CA THR A 3 -13.57 6.90 -7.50
C THR A 3 -12.87 6.75 -6.14
N PRO A 4 -13.36 7.32 -5.01
CA PRO A 4 -12.77 7.08 -3.69
C PRO A 4 -12.90 5.62 -3.26
N ALA A 5 -14.01 4.96 -3.61
CA ALA A 5 -14.27 3.56 -3.29
C ALA A 5 -13.20 2.65 -3.91
N ALA A 6 -12.94 2.82 -5.21
CA ALA A 6 -11.91 2.06 -5.91
C ALA A 6 -10.49 2.37 -5.40
N GLY A 7 -10.23 3.61 -4.99
CA GLY A 7 -8.94 4.01 -4.42
C GLY A 7 -8.65 3.38 -3.05
N TRP A 8 -9.61 3.28 -2.14
CA TRP A 8 -9.35 2.61 -0.85
C TRP A 8 -9.30 1.08 -1.01
N LEU A 9 -10.12 0.52 -1.90
CA LEU A 9 -10.12 -0.92 -2.19
C LEU A 9 -8.83 -1.41 -2.83
N SER A 10 -8.06 -0.55 -3.51
CA SER A 10 -6.75 -0.95 -4.04
C SER A 10 -5.73 -1.29 -2.94
N TYR A 11 -5.98 -0.86 -1.70
CA TYR A 11 -5.15 -1.21 -0.55
C TYR A 11 -5.65 -2.43 0.24
N LEU A 12 -6.89 -2.88 0.05
CA LEU A 12 -7.53 -3.86 0.93
C LEU A 12 -6.85 -5.24 0.86
N GLY A 13 -6.51 -5.70 -0.34
CA GLY A 13 -5.75 -6.93 -0.57
C GLY A 13 -4.26 -6.66 -0.83
N GLY A 14 -3.75 -5.54 -0.34
CA GLY A 14 -2.36 -5.12 -0.50
C GLY A 14 -1.93 -5.00 -1.97
N TRP A 15 -0.75 -5.55 -2.28
CA TRP A 15 -0.16 -5.47 -3.62
C TRP A 15 -1.02 -6.13 -4.71
N ILE A 16 -1.79 -7.17 -4.35
CA ILE A 16 -2.66 -7.91 -5.29
C ILE A 16 -3.78 -7.01 -5.80
N THR A 17 -4.52 -6.39 -4.88
CA THR A 17 -5.58 -5.45 -5.27
C THR A 17 -5.00 -4.21 -5.95
N GLY A 18 -3.82 -3.75 -5.51
CA GLY A 18 -3.09 -2.68 -6.20
C GLY A 18 -2.87 -3.00 -7.68
N LEU A 19 -2.34 -4.18 -7.98
CA LEU A 19 -2.10 -4.64 -9.34
C LEU A 19 -3.40 -4.78 -10.15
N ILE A 20 -4.44 -5.39 -9.58
CA ILE A 20 -5.74 -5.57 -10.24
C ILE A 20 -6.32 -4.21 -10.64
N PHE A 21 -6.35 -3.23 -9.73
CA PHE A 21 -6.88 -1.89 -10.02
C PHE A 21 -6.02 -1.13 -11.02
N LEU A 22 -4.69 -1.32 -11.02
CA LEU A 22 -3.80 -0.72 -12.01
C LEU A 22 -4.10 -1.22 -13.43
N LEU A 23 -4.40 -2.52 -13.57
CA LEU A 23 -4.73 -3.14 -14.86
C LEU A 23 -6.14 -2.80 -15.34
N LEU A 24 -7.13 -2.76 -14.43
CA LEU A 24 -8.54 -2.54 -14.77
C LEU A 24 -8.94 -1.05 -14.90
N LYS A 25 -8.30 -0.13 -14.17
CA LYS A 25 -8.69 1.30 -14.14
C LYS A 25 -7.71 2.21 -14.87
N ARG A 26 -7.38 1.88 -16.13
CA ARG A 26 -6.34 2.56 -16.94
C ARG A 26 -6.56 4.06 -17.17
N GLU A 27 -7.80 4.51 -17.26
CA GLU A 27 -8.14 5.90 -17.56
C GLU A 27 -8.26 6.78 -16.29
N ASN A 28 -8.42 6.16 -15.12
CA ASN A 28 -8.69 6.91 -13.90
C ASN A 28 -7.39 7.22 -13.14
N ARG A 29 -6.91 8.46 -13.27
CA ARG A 29 -5.67 8.92 -12.60
C ARG A 29 -5.69 8.74 -11.07
N PHE A 30 -6.85 8.94 -10.42
CA PHE A 30 -6.99 8.79 -8.97
C PHE A 30 -6.81 7.34 -8.52
N VAL A 31 -7.53 6.42 -9.15
CA VAL A 31 -7.44 5.00 -8.81
C VAL A 31 -6.05 4.45 -9.16
N ARG A 32 -5.46 4.88 -10.28
CA ARG A 32 -4.09 4.47 -10.66
C ARG A 32 -3.04 4.93 -9.66
N PHE A 33 -3.17 6.14 -9.13
CA PHE A 33 -2.25 6.64 -8.11
C PHE A 33 -2.26 5.73 -6.88
N HIS A 34 -3.44 5.47 -6.32
CA HIS A 34 -3.58 4.63 -5.12
C HIS A 34 -3.24 3.15 -5.38
N ALA A 35 -3.56 2.64 -6.57
CA ALA A 35 -3.20 1.30 -7.01
C ALA A 35 -1.68 1.10 -7.12
N MET A 36 -0.99 2.05 -7.76
CA MET A 36 0.48 2.04 -7.86
C MET A 36 1.12 2.20 -6.49
N GLN A 37 0.61 3.12 -5.66
CA GLN A 37 1.11 3.31 -4.31
C GLN A 37 0.93 2.06 -3.45
N SER A 38 -0.20 1.35 -3.57
CA SER A 38 -0.43 0.06 -2.90
C SER A 38 0.59 -0.99 -3.35
N LEU A 39 0.77 -1.15 -4.66
CA LEU A 39 1.73 -2.10 -5.23
C LEU A 39 3.15 -1.87 -4.72
N ILE A 40 3.63 -0.63 -4.78
CA ILE A 40 4.97 -0.25 -4.34
C ILE A 40 5.11 -0.41 -2.81
N PHE A 41 4.15 0.08 -2.04
CA PHE A 41 4.19 0.05 -0.57
C PHE A 41 4.30 -1.38 -0.04
N PHE A 42 3.38 -2.25 -0.45
CA PHE A 42 3.36 -3.64 0.00
C PHE A 42 4.51 -4.47 -0.58
N GLY A 43 4.90 -4.20 -1.84
CA GLY A 43 6.08 -4.83 -2.44
C GLY A 43 7.37 -4.48 -1.68
N ALA A 44 7.58 -3.20 -1.37
CA ALA A 44 8.73 -2.75 -0.62
C ALA A 44 8.77 -3.35 0.79
N ILE A 45 7.65 -3.34 1.52
CA ILE A 45 7.57 -3.96 2.85
C ILE A 45 7.87 -5.46 2.77
N GLY A 46 7.34 -6.17 1.77
CA GLY A 46 7.60 -7.59 1.57
C GLY A 46 9.09 -7.88 1.35
N ILE A 47 9.76 -7.09 0.51
CA ILE A 47 11.20 -7.23 0.26
C ILE A 47 12.00 -6.94 1.54
N VAL A 48 11.73 -5.81 2.21
CA VAL A 48 12.48 -5.39 3.41
C VAL A 48 12.34 -6.44 4.52
N THR A 49 11.12 -6.92 4.77
CA THR A 49 10.87 -7.94 5.82
C THR A 49 11.51 -9.28 5.49
N THR A 50 11.51 -9.69 4.21
CA THR A 50 12.23 -10.89 3.77
C THR A 50 13.73 -10.75 4.04
N VAL A 51 14.34 -9.62 3.65
CA VAL A 51 15.77 -9.36 3.91
C VAL A 51 16.09 -9.36 5.40
N PHE A 52 15.26 -8.70 6.22
CA PHE A 52 15.47 -8.62 7.67
C PHE A 52 15.40 -9.99 8.35
N SER A 53 14.60 -10.92 7.81
CA SER A 53 14.47 -12.27 8.37
C SER A 53 15.77 -13.09 8.30
N HIS A 54 16.69 -12.76 7.38
CA HIS A 54 17.96 -13.49 7.22
C HIS A 54 19.05 -13.10 8.24
N SER A 55 18.85 -12.01 9.01
CA SER A 55 19.83 -11.56 10.01
C SER A 55 19.18 -11.48 11.39
N PRO A 56 19.69 -12.21 12.41
CA PRO A 56 19.14 -12.18 13.76
C PRO A 56 19.04 -10.76 14.34
N LEU A 57 20.04 -9.90 14.08
CA LEU A 57 20.04 -8.52 14.54
C LEU A 57 18.90 -7.70 13.90
N LEU A 58 18.74 -7.77 12.57
CA LEU A 58 17.70 -7.03 11.86
C LEU A 58 16.30 -7.57 12.12
N SER A 59 16.18 -8.87 12.40
CA SER A 59 14.91 -9.52 12.71
C SER A 59 14.21 -8.87 13.92
N SER A 60 14.98 -8.39 14.89
CA SER A 60 14.46 -7.69 16.07
C SER A 60 13.76 -6.36 15.75
N LEU A 61 14.11 -5.70 14.64
CA LEU A 61 13.52 -4.44 14.18
C LEU A 61 12.24 -4.63 13.36
N SER A 62 11.97 -5.86 12.90
CA SER A 62 10.86 -6.16 12.00
C SER A 62 9.49 -5.84 12.59
N ALA A 63 9.30 -6.05 13.90
CA ALA A 63 8.03 -5.76 14.59
C ALA A 63 7.68 -4.27 14.55
N GLY A 64 8.66 -3.39 14.81
CA GLY A 64 8.48 -1.94 14.74
C GLY A 64 8.17 -1.48 13.31
N LEU A 65 8.89 -2.02 12.33
CA LEU A 65 8.65 -1.74 10.92
C LEU A 65 7.23 -2.15 10.49
N LEU A 66 6.78 -3.34 10.88
CA LEU A 66 5.43 -3.84 10.58
C LEU A 66 4.35 -2.99 11.25
N PHE A 67 4.57 -2.54 12.48
CA PHE A 67 3.64 -1.64 13.17
C PHE A 67 3.51 -0.29 12.44
N VAL A 68 4.63 0.35 12.09
CA VAL A 68 4.61 1.61 11.31
C VAL A 68 3.96 1.38 9.94
N SER A 69 4.25 0.25 9.29
CA SER A 69 3.63 -0.13 8.02
C SER A 69 2.12 -0.30 8.15
N PHE A 70 1.65 -0.92 9.22
CA PHE A 70 0.22 -1.06 9.48
C PHE A 70 -0.46 0.29 9.68
N VAL A 71 0.15 1.21 10.44
CA VAL A 71 -0.36 2.58 10.61
C VAL A 71 -0.41 3.31 9.27
N CYS A 72 0.66 3.26 8.48
CA CYS A 72 0.72 3.85 7.14
C CYS A 72 -0.39 3.28 6.24
N TRP A 73 -0.63 1.97 6.26
CA TRP A 73 -1.68 1.33 5.48
C TRP A 73 -3.07 1.89 5.82
N ILE A 74 -3.40 2.00 7.10
CA ILE A 74 -4.67 2.58 7.55
C ILE A 74 -4.79 4.05 7.11
N VAL A 75 -3.73 4.84 7.26
CA VAL A 75 -3.70 6.24 6.80
C VAL A 75 -3.97 6.33 5.30
N LEU A 76 -3.35 5.48 4.50
CA LEU A 76 -3.55 5.44 3.04
C LEU A 76 -4.99 5.11 2.68
N MET A 77 -5.59 4.09 3.31
CA MET A 77 -7.00 3.74 3.11
C MET A 77 -7.93 4.91 3.44
N VAL A 78 -7.72 5.56 4.59
CA VAL A 78 -8.54 6.71 5.01
C VAL A 78 -8.41 7.89 4.06
N LYS A 79 -7.20 8.22 3.62
CA LYS A 79 -6.96 9.33 2.68
C LYS A 79 -7.60 9.04 1.32
N ALA A 80 -7.48 7.82 0.83
CA ALA A 80 -8.11 7.39 -0.42
C ALA A 80 -9.66 7.40 -0.32
N ALA A 81 -10.22 6.93 0.80
CA ALA A 81 -11.66 6.97 1.04
C ALA A 81 -12.21 8.41 1.09
N ARG A 82 -11.39 9.37 1.53
CA ARG A 82 -11.68 10.82 1.50
C ARG A 82 -11.38 11.50 0.15
N GLY A 83 -10.99 10.74 -0.87
CA GLY A 83 -10.72 11.27 -2.21
C GLY A 83 -9.44 12.09 -2.32
N ARG A 84 -8.46 11.92 -1.41
CA ARG A 84 -7.23 12.71 -1.38
C ARG A 84 -6.03 11.94 -1.94
N TYR A 85 -5.28 12.56 -2.84
CA TYR A 85 -3.94 12.13 -3.23
C TYR A 85 -2.97 12.36 -2.07
N TYR A 86 -2.68 11.32 -1.30
CA TYR A 86 -1.71 11.39 -0.20
C TYR A 86 -0.46 10.59 -0.58
N LYS A 87 0.66 11.27 -0.75
CA LYS A 87 1.95 10.65 -1.05
C LYS A 87 2.66 10.31 0.27
N LEU A 88 3.23 9.12 0.33
CA LEU A 88 4.25 8.83 1.35
C LEU A 88 5.54 9.57 0.96
N PRO A 89 6.34 9.98 1.96
CA PRO A 89 7.68 10.52 1.69
C PRO A 89 8.59 9.48 1.01
#